data_AF-A0A7V8FK09-F1
#
_entry.id   AF-A0A7V8FK09-F1
#
_cell.length_a   1.000
_cell.length_b   1.000
_cell.length_c   1.000
_cell.angle_alpha   90.00
_cell.angle_beta   90.00
_cell.angle_gamma   90.00
#
_symmetry.space_group_name_H-M   'P 1'
#
loop_
_entity.id
_entity.type
_entity.pdbx_description
1 polymer ?
#
loop_
_entity_poly.entity_id
_entity_poly.type
_entity_poly.pdbx_seq_one_letter_code
_entity_poly.pdbx_strand_id
1 'polypeptide(L)'
;MMALLAFLEACFKLDFANRKRLKLKDSLTKILIKLFNQKHNKAKLMDDIIKGWQKEGLLSHLEYDRINSAFKLRHWIAYGQYWSPEKIKPHDFLEVAEFVEGLINSRTFKTADIDLIGI
;
A
#
# COMPACT_ATOMS: atom_id res chain seq x y z
N MET A 1 10.30 5.25 10.74
CA MET A 1 8.86 5.27 10.42
C MET A 1 8.54 5.94 9.07
N MET A 2 8.87 7.23 8.88
CA MET A 2 8.50 7.98 7.67
C MET A 2 9.02 7.37 6.35
N ALA A 3 10.31 7.05 6.29
CA ALA A 3 10.93 6.45 5.10
C ALA A 3 10.34 5.05 4.80
N LEU A 4 10.12 4.24 5.84
CA LEU A 4 9.52 2.91 5.72
C LEU A 4 8.11 2.96 5.10
N LEU A 5 7.26 3.88 5.57
CA LEU A 5 5.90 4.01 5.01
C LEU A 5 5.90 4.67 3.63
N ALA A 6 6.86 5.55 3.32
CA ALA A 6 7.06 6.06 1.96
C ALA A 6 7.50 4.95 0.99
N PHE A 7 8.38 4.05 1.45
CA PHE A 7 8.77 2.86 0.71
C PHE A 7 7.56 1.94 0.45
N LEU A 8 6.77 1.63 1.47
CA LEU A 8 5.55 0.84 1.31
C LEU A 8 4.57 1.46 0.31
N GLU A 9 4.35 2.78 0.40
CA GLU A 9 3.53 3.52 -0.57
C GLU A 9 4.07 3.37 -2.00
N ALA A 10 5.39 3.48 -2.18
CA ALA A 10 6.03 3.29 -3.47
C ALA A 10 5.83 1.86 -3.99
N CYS A 11 5.93 0.83 -3.16
CA CYS A 11 5.67 -0.56 -3.55
C CYS A 11 4.26 -0.74 -4.12
N PHE A 12 3.22 -0.22 -3.44
CA PHE A 12 1.84 -0.30 -3.94
C PHE A 12 1.66 0.47 -5.26
N LYS A 13 2.24 1.66 -5.39
CA LYS A 13 2.13 2.47 -6.61
C LYS A 13 2.88 1.83 -7.78
N LEU A 14 4.06 1.26 -7.55
CA LEU A 14 4.83 0.56 -8.56
C LEU A 14 4.12 -0.71 -9.01
N ASP A 15 3.58 -1.50 -8.08
CA ASP A 15 2.77 -2.68 -8.43
C ASP A 15 1.55 -2.28 -9.25
N PHE A 16 0.83 -1.23 -8.87
CA PHE A 16 -0.32 -0.71 -9.62
C PHE A 16 0.05 -0.36 -11.07
N ALA A 17 1.16 0.37 -11.25
CA ALA A 17 1.66 0.73 -12.57
C ALA A 17 2.13 -0.49 -13.37
N ASN A 18 2.84 -1.41 -12.74
CA ASN A 18 3.37 -2.62 -13.36
C ASN A 18 2.27 -3.56 -13.82
N ARG A 19 1.25 -3.80 -13.02
CA ARG A 19 0.11 -4.66 -13.40
C ARG A 19 -0.63 -4.12 -14.61
N LYS A 20 -0.78 -2.79 -14.71
CA LYS A 20 -1.34 -2.16 -15.92
C LYS A 20 -0.43 -2.33 -17.13
N ARG A 21 0.88 -2.10 -16.98
CA ARG A 21 1.87 -2.21 -18.06
C ARG A 21 2.00 -3.65 -18.58
N LEU A 22 2.16 -4.61 -17.66
CA LEU A 22 2.41 -6.02 -17.94
C LEU A 22 1.13 -6.80 -18.28
N LYS A 23 -0.05 -6.25 -17.95
CA LYS A 23 -1.37 -6.87 -18.20
C LYS A 23 -1.43 -8.33 -17.71
N LEU A 24 -0.95 -8.55 -16.49
CA LEU A 24 -0.94 -9.86 -15.84
C LEU A 24 -2.35 -10.48 -15.80
N LYS A 25 -2.41 -11.81 -15.87
CA LYS A 25 -3.66 -12.58 -15.95
C LYS A 25 -4.25 -12.93 -14.56
N ASP A 26 -4.11 -12.04 -13.58
CA ASP A 26 -4.69 -12.23 -12.24
C ASP A 26 -5.90 -11.30 -12.01
N SER A 27 -6.71 -11.64 -11.00
CA SER A 27 -7.96 -10.94 -10.70
C SER A 27 -7.73 -9.51 -10.19
N LEU A 28 -6.71 -9.29 -9.35
CA LEU A 28 -6.28 -7.97 -8.91
C LEU A 28 -5.91 -7.08 -10.10
N THR A 29 -5.16 -7.60 -11.07
CA THR A 29 -4.79 -6.84 -12.27
C THR A 29 -6.01 -6.37 -13.06
N LYS A 30 -7.08 -7.18 -13.17
CA LYS A 30 -8.32 -6.74 -13.83
C LYS A 30 -8.97 -5.55 -13.12
N ILE A 31 -9.05 -5.58 -11.79
CA ILE A 31 -9.59 -4.48 -10.99
C ILE A 31 -8.73 -3.23 -11.13
N LEU A 32 -7.41 -3.36 -11.00
CA LEU A 32 -6.48 -2.24 -11.06
C LEU A 32 -6.43 -1.61 -12.46
N ILE A 33 -6.53 -2.40 -13.53
CA ILE A 33 -6.65 -1.87 -14.90
C ILE A 33 -7.95 -1.07 -15.05
N LYS A 34 -9.08 -1.57 -14.55
CA LYS A 34 -10.36 -0.86 -14.59
C LYS A 34 -10.26 0.47 -13.83
N LEU A 35 -9.67 0.44 -12.64
CA LEU A 35 -9.41 1.62 -11.82
C LEU A 35 -8.52 2.64 -12.55
N PHE A 36 -7.44 2.19 -13.18
CA PHE A 36 -6.54 3.04 -13.95
C PHE A 36 -7.26 3.69 -15.13
N ASN A 37 -8.13 2.97 -15.84
CA ASN A 37 -8.89 3.54 -16.94
C ASN A 37 -9.91 4.61 -16.48
N GLN A 38 -10.37 4.53 -15.22
CA GLN A 38 -11.33 5.48 -14.66
C GLN A 38 -10.64 6.72 -14.06
N LYS A 39 -9.52 6.52 -13.35
CA LYS A 39 -8.87 7.57 -12.55
C LYS A 39 -7.45 7.90 -12.98
N HIS A 40 -6.82 7.09 -13.82
CA HIS A 40 -5.41 7.20 -14.20
C HIS A 40 -4.51 7.44 -12.97
N ASN A 41 -3.68 8.48 -13.01
CA ASN A 41 -2.77 8.86 -11.92
C ASN A 41 -3.47 9.53 -10.73
N LYS A 42 -4.80 9.74 -10.78
CA LYS A 42 -5.60 10.31 -9.69
C LYS A 42 -6.14 9.25 -8.72
N ALA A 43 -5.82 7.97 -8.92
CA ALA A 43 -6.21 6.91 -8.00
C ALA A 43 -5.55 7.13 -6.62
N LYS A 44 -6.37 7.14 -5.56
CA LYS A 44 -5.90 7.34 -4.19
C LYS A 44 -5.28 6.05 -3.65
N LEU A 45 -4.17 6.18 -2.92
CA LEU A 45 -3.44 5.02 -2.37
C LEU A 45 -4.33 4.10 -1.53
N MET A 46 -4.94 4.64 -0.45
CA MET A 46 -5.77 3.85 0.45
C MET A 46 -7.14 3.49 -0.16
N ASP A 47 -7.88 4.51 -0.61
CA ASP A 47 -9.29 4.36 -0.99
C ASP A 47 -9.49 3.56 -2.28
N ASP A 48 -8.49 3.56 -3.17
CA ASP A 48 -8.59 2.91 -4.48
C ASP A 48 -7.63 1.71 -4.61
N ILE A 49 -6.33 1.93 -4.48
CA ILE A 49 -5.31 0.90 -4.77
C ILE A 49 -5.34 -0.19 -3.70
N ILE A 50 -5.07 0.16 -2.45
CA ILE A 50 -5.00 -0.80 -1.33
C ILE A 50 -6.38 -1.39 -1.03
N LYS A 51 -7.46 -0.63 -1.23
CA LYS A 51 -8.82 -1.17 -1.17
C LYS A 51 -9.08 -2.25 -2.22
N GLY A 52 -8.48 -2.13 -3.41
CA GLY A 52 -8.52 -3.17 -4.44
C GLY A 52 -7.86 -4.47 -3.97
N TRP A 53 -6.70 -4.37 -3.32
CA TRP A 53 -6.01 -5.52 -2.72
C TRP A 53 -6.84 -6.22 -1.66
N GLN A 54 -7.49 -5.46 -0.78
CA GLN A 54 -8.38 -6.00 0.24
C GLN A 54 -9.58 -6.73 -0.39
N LYS A 55 -10.21 -6.15 -1.41
CA LYS A 55 -11.38 -6.77 -2.09
C LYS A 55 -11.03 -8.10 -2.76
N GLU A 56 -9.81 -8.24 -3.23
CA GLU A 56 -9.30 -9.46 -3.86
C GLU A 56 -8.75 -10.48 -2.86
N GLY A 57 -8.87 -10.22 -1.55
CA GLY A 57 -8.42 -11.13 -0.50
C GLY A 57 -6.90 -11.21 -0.33
N LEU A 58 -6.15 -10.31 -0.96
CA LEU A 58 -4.69 -10.21 -0.80
C LEU A 58 -4.29 -9.47 0.47
N LEU A 59 -5.25 -8.78 1.09
CA LEU A 59 -5.14 -8.19 2.41
C LEU A 59 -6.39 -8.53 3.22
N SER A 60 -6.21 -9.00 4.44
CA SER A 60 -7.27 -9.09 5.43
C SER A 60 -7.78 -7.71 5.84
N HIS A 61 -8.95 -7.64 6.48
CA HIS A 61 -9.46 -6.39 7.03
C HIS A 61 -8.52 -5.80 8.09
N LEU A 62 -7.90 -6.66 8.89
CA LEU A 62 -6.96 -6.25 9.92
C LEU A 62 -5.71 -5.60 9.31
N GLU A 63 -5.14 -6.20 8.27
CA GLU A 63 -3.97 -5.65 7.57
C GLU A 63 -4.31 -4.33 6.88
N TYR A 64 -5.47 -4.24 6.23
CA TYR A 64 -5.95 -2.99 5.62
C TYR A 64 -6.05 -1.86 6.66
N ASP A 65 -6.67 -2.13 7.81
CA ASP A 65 -6.83 -1.13 8.88
C ASP A 65 -5.49 -0.73 9.50
N ARG A 66 -4.57 -1.69 9.64
CA ARG A 66 -3.22 -1.44 10.13
C ARG A 66 -2.46 -0.51 9.19
N ILE A 67 -2.46 -0.80 7.89
CA ILE A 67 -1.86 0.07 6.86
C ILE A 67 -2.48 1.47 6.91
N ASN A 68 -3.81 1.55 6.97
CA ASN A 68 -4.54 2.81 7.02
C ASN A 68 -4.14 3.65 8.23
N SER A 69 -4.10 3.04 9.41
CA SER A 69 -3.72 3.73 10.64
C SER A 69 -2.25 4.15 10.64
N ALA A 70 -1.34 3.35 10.08
CA ALA A 70 0.06 3.71 9.97
C ALA A 70 0.28 4.91 9.02
N PHE A 71 -0.42 4.97 7.88
CA PHE A 71 -0.39 6.14 7.00
C PHE A 71 -1.02 7.38 7.64
N LYS A 72 -2.11 7.24 8.41
CA LYS A 72 -2.67 8.36 9.18
C LYS A 72 -1.68 8.89 10.21
N LEU A 73 -1.00 8.00 10.93
CA LEU A 73 0.07 8.37 11.86
C LEU A 73 1.20 9.12 11.13
N ARG A 74 1.65 8.62 9.98
CA ARG A 74 2.64 9.30 9.13
C ARG A 74 2.19 10.71 8.75
N HIS A 75 0.94 10.88 8.31
CA HIS A 75 0.42 12.20 7.94
C HIS A 75 0.32 13.14 9.15
N TRP A 76 -0.08 12.63 10.31
CA TRP A 76 -0.09 13.41 11.55
C TRP A 76 1.32 13.83 11.97
N ILE A 77 2.31 12.94 11.90
CA ILE A 77 3.70 13.28 12.22
C ILE A 77 4.24 14.34 11.23
N ALA A 78 3.87 14.24 9.94
CA ALA A 78 4.36 15.16 8.91
C ALA A 78 3.70 16.54 8.94
N TYR A 79 2.39 16.59 9.17
CA TYR A 79 1.56 17.80 8.97
C TYR A 79 0.85 18.28 10.25
N GLY A 80 0.93 17.51 11.34
CA GLY A 80 0.36 17.87 12.64
C GLY A 80 -1.16 18.03 12.63
N GLN A 81 -1.59 19.21 13.06
CA GLN A 81 -2.92 19.59 13.56
C GLN A 81 -4.12 19.28 12.63
N TYR A 82 -3.88 19.02 11.35
CA TYR A 82 -4.94 18.65 10.40
C TYR A 82 -5.44 17.20 10.55
N TRP A 83 -4.74 16.38 11.33
CA TRP A 83 -5.13 14.99 11.60
C TRP A 83 -5.43 14.81 13.08
N SER A 84 -6.68 14.46 13.43
CA SER A 84 -7.07 14.25 14.84
C SER A 84 -6.38 12.98 15.40
N PRO A 85 -5.47 13.11 16.38
CA PRO A 85 -4.72 11.97 16.91
C PRO A 85 -5.61 10.95 17.62
N GLU A 86 -6.78 11.37 18.13
CA GLU A 86 -7.78 10.53 18.79
C GLU A 86 -8.26 9.33 17.94
N LYS A 87 -8.16 9.44 16.60
CA LYS A 87 -8.58 8.40 15.65
C LYS A 87 -7.41 7.59 15.09
N ILE A 88 -6.20 7.85 15.56
CA ILE A 88 -4.97 7.18 15.12
C ILE A 88 -4.61 6.17 16.19
N LYS A 89 -4.64 4.88 15.84
CA LYS A 89 -4.12 3.87 16.78
C LYS A 89 -2.63 4.14 16.99
N PRO A 90 -2.12 4.01 18.22
CA PRO A 90 -0.68 4.03 18.43
C PRO A 90 -0.06 2.87 17.64
N HIS A 91 1.05 3.14 16.97
CA HIS A 91 1.87 2.13 16.32
C HIS A 91 3.27 2.25 16.87
N ASP A 92 3.86 1.13 17.27
CA ASP A 92 5.28 1.09 17.54
C ASP A 92 6.08 0.97 16.22
N PHE A 93 7.33 1.46 16.21
CA PHE A 93 8.17 1.38 15.02
C PHE A 93 8.52 -0.07 14.66
N LEU A 94 8.86 -0.91 15.65
CA LEU A 94 9.21 -2.31 15.40
C LEU A 94 8.01 -3.04 14.81
N GLU A 95 6.84 -2.83 15.38
CA GLU A 95 5.58 -3.39 14.91
C GLU A 95 5.31 -3.08 13.42
N VAL A 96 5.48 -1.82 13.01
CA VAL A 96 5.27 -1.43 11.60
C VAL A 96 6.37 -1.98 10.70
N ALA A 97 7.62 -2.06 11.18
CA ALA A 97 8.72 -2.65 10.44
C ALA A 97 8.46 -4.12 10.14
N GLU A 98 8.13 -4.93 11.15
CA GLU A 98 7.80 -6.35 11.01
C GLU A 98 6.63 -6.57 10.05
N PHE A 99 5.59 -5.73 10.14
CA PHE A 99 4.44 -5.81 9.25
C PHE A 99 4.81 -5.51 7.79
N VAL A 100 5.57 -4.43 7.54
CA VAL A 100 5.99 -4.08 6.18
C VAL A 100 6.89 -5.16 5.62
N GLU A 101 7.84 -5.65 6.40
CA GLU A 101 8.73 -6.74 6.02
C GLU A 101 7.93 -8.00 5.66
N GLY A 102 6.98 -8.42 6.50
CA GLY A 102 6.12 -9.57 6.23
C GLY A 102 5.33 -9.41 4.92
N LEU A 103 4.80 -8.22 4.65
CA LEU A 103 4.05 -7.96 3.43
C LEU A 103 4.95 -8.00 2.18
N ILE A 104 6.15 -7.41 2.25
CA ILE A 104 7.11 -7.43 1.14
C ILE A 104 7.60 -8.86 0.87
N ASN A 105 7.92 -9.61 1.93
CA ASN A 105 8.40 -10.99 1.83
C ASN A 105 7.34 -11.97 1.33
N SER A 106 6.05 -11.63 1.40
CA SER A 106 4.97 -12.46 0.84
C SER A 106 4.98 -12.55 -0.70
N ARG A 107 5.86 -11.81 -1.40
CA ARG A 107 6.02 -11.78 -2.87
C ARG A 107 4.72 -11.51 -3.65
N THR A 108 3.76 -10.84 -3.01
CA THR A 108 2.49 -10.43 -3.65
C THR A 108 2.71 -9.28 -4.64
N PHE A 109 3.64 -8.38 -4.36
CA PHE A 109 3.98 -7.27 -5.25
C PHE A 109 4.59 -7.78 -6.55
N LYS A 110 4.13 -7.24 -7.67
CA LYS A 110 4.66 -7.50 -9.01
C LYS A 110 5.52 -6.31 -9.42
N THR A 111 6.82 -6.47 -9.24
CA THR A 111 7.83 -5.59 -9.84
C THR A 111 8.19 -6.12 -11.22
N ALA A 112 8.45 -5.23 -12.17
CA ALA A 112 9.02 -5.66 -13.44
C ALA A 112 10.51 -5.89 -13.22
N ASP A 113 10.92 -7.17 -13.10
CA ASP A 113 12.30 -7.67 -13.06
C ASP A 113 13.31 -6.87 -12.21
N ILE A 114 12.84 -6.10 -11.23
CA ILE A 114 13.65 -5.53 -10.17
C ILE A 114 13.29 -6.36 -8.94
N ASP A 115 14.07 -7.41 -8.72
CA ASP A 115 14.10 -8.10 -7.44
C ASP A 115 14.44 -7.06 -6.37
N LEU A 116 13.48 -6.72 -5.51
CA LEU A 116 13.71 -5.85 -4.34
C LEU A 116 14.49 -6.58 -3.23
N ILE A 117 15.09 -7.73 -3.53
CA ILE A 117 16.01 -8.45 -2.66
C ILE A 117 17.42 -8.15 -3.17
N GLY A 118 17.98 -7.03 -2.74
CA GLY A 118 19.30 -6.62 -3.21
C GLY A 118 19.72 -5.22 -2.82
N ILE A 119 19.48 -4.80 -1.56
CA ILE A 119 20.31 -3.83 -0.83
C ILE A 119 20.39 -4.30 0.61
#